data_AF-S9XA03-F1
#
_entry.id   AF-S9XA03-F1
#
_cell.length_a   1.000
_cell.length_b   1.000
_cell.length_c   1.000
_cell.angle_alpha   90.00
_cell.angle_beta   90.00
_cell.angle_gamma   90.00
#
_symmetry.space_group_name_H-M   'P 1'
#
loop_
_entity.id
_entity.type
_entity.pdbx_description
1 polymer ?
#
loop_
_entity_poly.entity_id
_entity_poly.type
_entity_poly.pdbx_seq_one_letter_code
_entity_poly.pdbx_strand_id
1 'polypeptide(L)'
;MEQLALKLDSELGFVNQVLGETKPKKEYEDALRSFTIHEDPTRNYIAATRELENERIRVTVPVYSSRALYTDRNNVMHNSEGEGKNDESDELSYFQHSIPTYVQITKKEGTMLCSLLLNKDQILFNSLMFDQNKDSPVAFTDLAQALRKSPKYRGRRANKLPEPLKTSLLAYLEEKEITTQFIRALISRIWRKENLSYKSWIENILDYVLFQGPSKPTT
;
A
#
# COMPACT_ATOMS: atom_id res chain seq x y z
N MET A 1 20.61 20.42 -18.80
CA MET A 1 21.16 20.04 -17.47
C MET A 1 20.59 20.96 -16.40
N GLU A 2 20.85 22.27 -16.45
CA GLU A 2 20.33 23.25 -15.47
C GLU A 2 18.79 23.28 -15.37
N GLN A 3 18.08 23.28 -16.49
CA GLN A 3 16.60 23.24 -16.47
C GLN A 3 16.03 21.95 -15.84
N LEU A 4 16.72 20.82 -15.95
CA LEU A 4 16.30 19.57 -15.33
C LEU A 4 16.56 19.62 -13.82
N ALA A 5 17.72 20.11 -13.40
CA ALA A 5 18.06 20.28 -11.99
C ALA A 5 17.08 21.22 -11.28
N LEU A 6 16.73 22.37 -11.89
CA LEU A 6 15.75 23.30 -11.32
C LEU A 6 14.35 22.68 -11.16
N LYS A 7 13.93 21.86 -12.12
CA LYS A 7 12.63 21.16 -12.03
C LYS A 7 12.63 20.11 -10.92
N LEU A 8 13.71 19.34 -10.80
CA LEU A 8 13.85 18.33 -9.74
C LEU A 8 13.95 18.97 -8.35
N ASP A 9 14.63 20.11 -8.21
CA ASP A 9 14.69 20.86 -6.95
C ASP A 9 13.31 21.42 -6.54
N SER A 10 12.57 21.97 -7.51
CA SER A 10 11.17 22.38 -7.28
C SER A 10 10.30 21.20 -6.83
N GLU A 11 10.44 20.04 -7.46
CA GLU A 11 9.72 18.81 -7.10
C GLU A 11 10.06 18.35 -5.68
N LEU A 12 11.34 18.43 -5.27
CA LEU A 12 11.74 18.17 -3.88
C LEU A 12 11.03 19.10 -2.89
N GLY A 13 10.86 20.38 -3.25
CA GLY A 13 10.08 21.34 -2.46
C GLY A 13 8.67 20.83 -2.18
N PHE A 14 7.95 20.40 -3.22
CA PHE A 14 6.61 19.82 -3.10
C PHE A 14 6.58 18.55 -2.25
N VAL A 15 7.50 17.61 -2.48
CA VAL A 15 7.55 16.34 -1.72
C VAL A 15 7.84 16.60 -0.23
N ASN A 16 8.72 17.56 0.08
CA ASN A 16 8.99 17.94 1.47
C ASN A 16 7.76 18.55 2.16
N GLN A 17 6.95 19.34 1.44
CA GLN A 17 5.69 19.86 1.96
C GLN A 17 4.72 18.70 2.29
N VAL A 18 4.50 17.79 1.35
CA VAL A 18 3.63 16.60 1.55
C VAL A 18 4.09 15.77 2.75
N LEU A 19 5.41 15.54 2.90
CA LEU A 19 5.97 14.83 4.04
C LEU A 19 5.83 15.59 5.37
N GLY A 20 5.78 16.92 5.32
CA GLY A 20 5.50 17.78 6.46
C GLY A 20 4.05 17.69 6.95
N GLU A 21 3.10 17.56 6.03
CA GLU A 21 1.67 17.45 6.29
C GLU A 21 1.25 16.02 6.70
N THR A 22 1.93 15.00 6.18
CA THR A 22 1.61 13.58 6.40
C THR A 22 2.38 12.95 7.56
N LYS A 23 2.51 13.68 8.68
CA LYS A 23 3.18 13.15 9.88
C LYS A 23 2.39 11.98 10.48
N PRO A 24 3.08 10.98 11.09
CA PRO A 24 2.40 9.90 11.78
C PRO A 24 1.43 10.43 12.85
N LYS A 25 0.18 9.97 12.80
CA LYS A 25 -0.84 10.33 13.78
C LYS A 25 -0.83 9.34 14.93
N LYS A 26 -0.94 9.81 16.16
CA LYS A 26 -0.95 8.96 17.36
C LYS A 26 -2.05 7.89 17.30
N GLU A 27 -3.25 8.27 16.85
CA GLU A 27 -4.38 7.35 16.66
C GLU A 27 -4.09 6.18 15.70
N TYR A 28 -3.21 6.38 14.71
CA TYR A 28 -2.81 5.33 13.78
C TYR A 28 -1.76 4.42 14.38
N GLU A 29 -0.82 4.99 15.13
CA GLU A 29 0.16 4.23 15.90
C GLU A 29 -0.52 3.33 16.96
N ASP A 30 -1.51 3.87 17.66
CA ASP A 30 -2.31 3.14 18.64
C ASP A 30 -3.09 1.98 18.01
N ALA A 31 -3.53 2.11 16.76
CA ALA A 31 -4.24 1.07 16.02
C ALA A 31 -3.30 -0.05 15.52
N LEU A 32 -2.03 0.25 15.29
CA LEU A 32 -1.02 -0.71 14.82
C LEU A 32 -0.32 -1.47 15.96
N ARG A 33 -0.53 -1.05 17.23
CA ARG A 33 0.25 -1.51 18.40
C ARG A 33 0.32 -3.01 18.62
N SER A 34 -0.68 -3.76 18.18
CA SER A 34 -0.76 -5.22 18.37
C SER A 34 -0.04 -6.01 17.28
N PHE A 35 0.53 -5.32 16.29
CA PHE A 35 1.28 -5.91 15.19
C PHE A 35 2.72 -5.40 15.18
N THR A 36 3.64 -6.28 14.83
CA THR A 36 5.00 -5.88 14.44
C THR A 36 4.96 -5.38 13.01
N ILE A 37 5.37 -4.13 12.80
CA ILE A 37 5.40 -3.53 11.46
C ILE A 37 6.79 -3.70 10.84
N HIS A 38 6.81 -4.29 9.65
CA HIS A 38 7.99 -4.50 8.82
C HIS A 38 7.96 -3.53 7.66
N GLU A 39 8.84 -2.54 7.73
CA GLU A 39 9.01 -1.52 6.72
C GLU A 39 10.43 -1.59 6.15
N ASP A 40 10.58 -2.34 5.07
CA ASP A 40 11.85 -2.48 4.36
C ASP A 40 11.88 -1.45 3.20
N PRO A 41 12.83 -0.50 3.17
CA PRO A 41 12.90 0.52 2.12
C PRO A 41 13.17 -0.06 0.74
N THR A 42 13.75 -1.27 0.66
CA THR A 42 14.00 -1.96 -0.62
C THR A 42 12.77 -2.67 -1.17
N ARG A 43 11.70 -2.78 -0.38
CA ARG A 43 10.48 -3.50 -0.75
C ARG A 43 9.34 -2.56 -1.07
N ASN A 44 8.57 -2.98 -2.06
CA ASN A 44 7.43 -2.24 -2.59
C ASN A 44 6.12 -2.51 -1.83
N TYR A 45 6.21 -2.79 -0.53
CA TYR A 45 5.07 -3.00 0.38
C TYR A 45 5.48 -2.73 1.84
N ILE A 46 4.48 -2.59 2.73
CA ILE A 46 4.64 -2.73 4.19
C ILE A 46 3.94 -4.01 4.62
N ALA A 47 4.51 -4.71 5.59
CA ALA A 47 3.87 -5.86 6.22
C ALA A 47 3.65 -5.62 7.71
N ALA A 48 2.49 -6.00 8.22
CA ALA A 48 2.18 -6.07 9.64
C ALA A 48 2.01 -7.54 10.02
N THR A 49 2.75 -8.03 11.00
CA THR A 49 2.68 -9.42 11.44
C THR A 49 2.29 -9.53 12.90
N ARG A 50 1.51 -10.55 13.23
CA ARG A 50 1.16 -10.90 14.60
C ARG A 50 1.16 -12.42 14.72
N GLU A 51 1.88 -12.91 15.71
CA GLU A 51 1.87 -14.32 16.09
C GLU A 51 0.95 -14.49 17.30
N LEU A 52 0.03 -15.44 17.21
CA LEU A 52 -0.84 -15.89 18.29
C LEU A 52 -0.60 -17.38 18.50
N GLU A 53 -1.03 -17.93 19.65
CA GLU A 53 -0.74 -19.31 20.04
C GLU A 53 -1.06 -20.35 18.96
N ASN A 54 -2.15 -20.15 18.20
CA ASN A 54 -2.63 -21.09 17.18
C ASN A 54 -2.75 -20.48 15.77
N GLU A 55 -2.37 -19.22 15.57
CA GLU A 55 -2.50 -18.57 14.27
C GLU A 55 -1.44 -17.50 14.04
N ARG A 56 -0.96 -17.44 12.80
CA ARG A 56 -0.08 -16.37 12.32
C ARG A 56 -0.83 -15.47 11.38
N ILE A 57 -0.81 -14.17 11.66
CA ILE A 57 -1.44 -13.15 10.83
C ILE A 57 -0.36 -12.33 10.15
N ARG A 58 -0.52 -12.13 8.84
CA ARG A 58 0.29 -11.22 8.04
C ARG A 58 -0.62 -10.36 7.20
N VAL A 59 -0.56 -9.06 7.38
CA VAL A 59 -1.24 -8.07 6.55
C VAL A 59 -0.22 -7.34 5.69
N THR A 60 -0.44 -7.23 4.40
CA THR A 60 0.46 -6.49 3.50
C THR A 60 -0.28 -5.46 2.68
N VAL A 61 0.28 -4.27 2.59
CA VAL A 61 -0.21 -3.17 1.75
C VAL A 61 0.88 -2.80 0.75
N PRO A 62 0.64 -2.92 -0.57
CA PRO A 62 1.62 -2.56 -1.59
C PRO A 62 1.77 -1.05 -1.74
N VAL A 63 2.96 -0.60 -2.13
CA VAL A 63 3.28 0.81 -2.45
C VAL A 63 2.72 1.23 -3.83
N TYR A 64 2.64 0.30 -4.81
CA TYR A 64 2.61 0.66 -6.25
C TYR A 64 1.25 0.55 -6.97
N SER A 65 0.18 0.07 -6.34
CA SER A 65 -1.03 -0.26 -7.12
C SER A 65 -1.92 0.93 -7.45
N SER A 66 -1.87 2.01 -6.68
CA SER A 66 -2.85 3.11 -6.75
C SER A 66 -2.36 4.33 -7.51
N ARG A 67 -1.06 4.64 -7.53
CA ARG A 67 -0.54 5.84 -8.23
C ARG A 67 -0.67 5.74 -9.75
N ALA A 68 -0.31 4.60 -10.34
CA ALA A 68 -0.50 4.37 -11.78
C ALA A 68 -1.98 4.48 -12.20
N LEU A 69 -2.89 3.93 -11.39
CA LEU A 69 -4.33 4.03 -11.64
C LEU A 69 -4.88 5.45 -11.42
N TYR A 70 -4.31 6.21 -10.49
CA TYR A 70 -4.64 7.61 -10.24
C TYR A 70 -4.19 8.49 -11.40
N THR A 71 -2.93 8.37 -11.84
CA THR A 71 -2.37 9.11 -12.96
C THR A 71 -3.10 8.79 -14.26
N ASP A 72 -3.43 7.54 -14.53
CA ASP A 72 -4.17 7.15 -15.74
C ASP A 72 -5.60 7.73 -15.76
N ARG A 73 -6.30 7.75 -14.61
CA ARG A 73 -7.64 8.35 -14.53
C ARG A 73 -7.61 9.87 -14.69
N ASN A 74 -6.67 10.55 -14.03
CA ASN A 74 -6.59 12.01 -14.11
C ASN A 74 -6.06 12.49 -15.47
N ASN A 75 -5.19 11.73 -16.15
CA ASN A 75 -4.78 12.03 -17.52
C ASN A 75 -5.93 11.90 -18.53
N VAL A 76 -6.90 11.01 -18.29
CA VAL A 76 -8.10 10.89 -19.12
C VAL A 76 -9.10 12.03 -18.84
N MET A 77 -9.24 12.45 -17.58
CA MET A 77 -10.14 13.56 -17.23
C MET A 77 -9.58 14.95 -17.60
N HIS A 78 -8.28 15.19 -17.53
CA HIS A 78 -7.69 16.47 -17.92
C HIS A 78 -7.76 16.78 -19.43
N ASN A 79 -8.04 15.79 -20.28
CA ASN A 79 -8.29 16.01 -21.72
C ASN A 79 -9.76 16.37 -22.03
N SER A 80 -10.62 16.42 -21.01
CA SER A 80 -12.07 16.64 -21.14
C SER A 80 -12.52 17.75 -20.19
N GLU A 81 -12.37 19.01 -20.63
CA GLU A 81 -12.97 20.23 -20.08
C GLU A 81 -12.40 20.84 -18.78
N GLY A 82 -12.04 22.13 -18.87
CA GLY A 82 -12.38 23.14 -17.85
C GLY A 82 -11.34 23.48 -16.78
N GLU A 83 -10.85 24.72 -16.82
CA GLU A 83 -10.08 25.35 -15.74
C GLU A 83 -10.84 25.32 -14.39
N GLY A 84 -10.10 25.04 -13.32
CA GLY A 84 -10.42 25.52 -11.97
C GLY A 84 -11.09 24.52 -11.03
N LYS A 85 -10.27 23.75 -10.30
CA LYS A 85 -10.35 23.61 -8.83
C LYS A 85 -9.09 22.92 -8.30
N ASN A 86 -8.41 23.58 -7.37
CA ASN A 86 -7.34 23.02 -6.56
C ASN A 86 -7.88 21.84 -5.74
N ASP A 87 -7.62 20.61 -6.18
CA ASP A 87 -7.82 19.37 -5.41
C ASP A 87 -6.48 18.89 -4.82
N GLU A 88 -5.78 19.76 -4.09
CA GLU A 88 -4.69 19.33 -3.20
C GLU A 88 -5.19 18.34 -2.11
N SER A 89 -6.51 18.20 -1.97
CA SER A 89 -7.21 17.35 -1.00
C SER A 89 -7.44 15.89 -1.43
N ASP A 90 -7.21 15.48 -2.69
CA ASP A 90 -7.84 14.22 -3.17
C ASP A 90 -6.88 13.05 -3.43
N GLU A 91 -5.56 13.24 -3.47
CA GLU A 91 -4.65 12.10 -3.75
C GLU A 91 -4.61 11.13 -2.56
N LEU A 92 -4.34 11.58 -1.33
CA LEU A 92 -4.34 10.69 -0.16
C LEU A 92 -5.71 10.02 0.06
N SER A 93 -6.80 10.76 -0.15
CA SER A 93 -8.18 10.25 -0.06
C SER A 93 -8.43 9.16 -1.11
N TYR A 94 -8.04 9.40 -2.35
CA TYR A 94 -8.08 8.40 -3.41
C TYR A 94 -7.27 7.15 -3.06
N PHE A 95 -6.05 7.32 -2.55
CA PHE A 95 -5.19 6.20 -2.15
C PHE A 95 -5.84 5.39 -1.05
N GLN A 96 -6.36 6.03 0.00
CA GLN A 96 -7.10 5.37 1.07
C GLN A 96 -8.24 4.49 0.56
N HIS A 97 -8.81 4.79 -0.61
CA HIS A 97 -9.92 4.03 -1.18
C HIS A 97 -9.55 3.03 -2.29
N SER A 98 -8.30 3.01 -2.73
CA SER A 98 -7.86 2.27 -3.93
C SER A 98 -6.79 1.22 -3.68
N ILE A 99 -6.08 1.25 -2.53
CA ILE A 99 -5.05 0.26 -2.26
C ILE A 99 -5.67 -1.05 -1.73
N PRO A 100 -5.45 -2.19 -2.39
CA PRO A 100 -5.83 -3.48 -1.84
C PRO A 100 -4.92 -3.82 -0.65
N THR A 101 -5.53 -4.15 0.46
CA THR A 101 -4.88 -4.72 1.63
C THR A 101 -5.03 -6.23 1.58
N TYR A 102 -3.92 -6.95 1.66
CA TYR A 102 -3.93 -8.42 1.63
C TYR A 102 -3.74 -8.96 3.04
N VAL A 103 -4.64 -9.82 3.49
CA VAL A 103 -4.60 -10.44 4.80
C VAL A 103 -4.44 -11.94 4.65
N GLN A 104 -3.35 -12.45 5.22
CA GLN A 104 -3.04 -13.87 5.33
C GLN A 104 -3.21 -14.30 6.79
N ILE A 105 -3.99 -15.34 7.03
CA ILE A 105 -4.14 -15.99 8.33
C ILE A 105 -3.77 -17.45 8.16
N THR A 106 -2.71 -17.89 8.85
CA THR A 106 -2.16 -19.26 8.76
C THR A 106 -2.43 -19.98 10.07
N LYS A 107 -3.03 -21.17 9.98
CA LYS A 107 -3.30 -22.09 11.10
C LYS A 107 -2.80 -23.48 10.76
N LYS A 108 -2.97 -24.42 11.68
CA LYS A 108 -2.67 -25.84 11.46
C LYS A 108 -3.48 -26.42 10.29
N GLU A 109 -4.72 -25.96 10.12
CA GLU A 109 -5.69 -26.44 9.12
C GLU A 109 -5.44 -25.88 7.71
N GLY A 110 -4.62 -24.84 7.59
CA GLY A 110 -4.32 -24.21 6.31
C GLY A 110 -4.12 -22.70 6.41
N THR A 111 -4.08 -22.07 5.25
CA THR A 111 -3.89 -20.62 5.07
C THR A 111 -5.10 -20.01 4.39
N MET A 112 -5.73 -19.05 5.05
CA MET A 112 -6.70 -18.15 4.44
C MET A 112 -5.98 -16.91 3.91
N LEU A 113 -6.28 -16.53 2.67
CA LEU A 113 -5.77 -15.32 2.05
C LEU A 113 -6.93 -14.51 1.48
N CYS A 114 -7.12 -13.29 1.96
CA CYS A 114 -8.12 -12.38 1.44
C CYS A 114 -7.52 -11.06 0.96
N SER A 115 -8.19 -10.45 -0.03
CA SER A 115 -7.94 -9.09 -0.47
C SER A 115 -9.10 -8.22 -0.02
N LEU A 116 -8.76 -7.15 0.67
CA LEU A 116 -9.67 -6.17 1.22
C LEU A 116 -9.44 -4.84 0.51
N LEU A 117 -10.52 -4.09 0.33
CA LEU A 117 -10.47 -2.70 -0.12
C LEU A 117 -11.17 -1.86 0.94
N LEU A 118 -10.54 -0.78 1.34
CA LEU A 118 -11.20 0.24 2.13
C LEU A 118 -12.01 1.12 1.18
N ASN A 119 -13.29 1.32 1.43
CA ASN A 119 -14.11 2.29 0.70
C ASN A 119 -14.87 3.12 1.70
N LYS A 120 -14.54 4.42 1.78
CA LYS A 120 -14.96 5.30 2.88
C LYS A 120 -14.63 4.64 4.22
N ASP A 121 -15.63 4.34 5.05
CA ASP A 121 -15.46 3.74 6.37
C ASP A 121 -15.76 2.23 6.42
N GLN A 122 -15.89 1.60 5.25
CA GLN A 122 -16.24 0.18 5.14
C GLN A 122 -15.12 -0.64 4.52
N ILE A 123 -14.89 -1.83 5.10
CA ILE A 123 -14.01 -2.85 4.52
C ILE A 123 -14.82 -3.69 3.55
N LEU A 124 -14.38 -3.77 2.30
CA LEU A 124 -14.98 -4.57 1.25
C LEU A 124 -14.09 -5.76 0.93
N PHE A 125 -14.67 -6.97 0.90
CA PHE A 125 -13.98 -8.14 0.37
C PHE A 125 -13.91 -8.06 -1.16
N ASN A 126 -12.71 -8.25 -1.70
CA ASN A 126 -12.49 -8.35 -3.15
C ASN A 126 -12.28 -9.82 -3.58
N SER A 127 -11.45 -10.56 -2.84
CA SER A 127 -11.18 -11.98 -3.11
C SER A 127 -10.90 -12.75 -1.83
N LEU A 128 -11.20 -14.06 -1.82
CA LEU A 128 -10.94 -14.98 -0.72
C LEU A 128 -10.44 -16.32 -1.28
N MET A 129 -9.23 -16.70 -0.91
CA MET A 129 -8.62 -17.98 -1.23
C MET A 129 -8.36 -18.75 0.07
N PHE A 130 -8.54 -20.07 0.02
CA PHE A 130 -8.14 -20.95 1.10
C PHE A 130 -7.22 -22.04 0.56
N ASP A 131 -6.13 -22.29 1.27
CA ASP A 131 -5.14 -23.30 0.95
C ASP A 131 -4.99 -24.25 2.12
N GLN A 132 -5.34 -25.52 1.94
CA GLN A 132 -5.26 -26.54 3.00
C GLN A 132 -3.80 -26.81 3.43
N ASN A 133 -2.81 -26.47 2.60
CA ASN A 133 -1.41 -26.65 2.94
C ASN A 133 -0.84 -25.40 3.64
N LYS A 134 -0.58 -25.51 4.95
CA LYS A 134 0.03 -24.43 5.77
C LYS A 134 1.48 -24.11 5.36
N ASP A 135 2.21 -25.07 4.79
CA ASP A 135 3.60 -24.94 4.33
C ASP A 135 3.66 -24.51 2.86
N SER A 136 2.51 -24.14 2.27
CA SER A 136 2.43 -23.65 0.91
C SER A 136 3.34 -22.43 0.70
N PRO A 137 4.00 -22.31 -0.47
CA PRO A 137 4.80 -21.13 -0.81
C PRO A 137 4.00 -19.82 -0.70
N VAL A 138 2.67 -19.89 -0.85
CA VAL A 138 1.73 -18.79 -0.62
C VAL A 138 1.96 -18.12 0.73
N ALA A 139 2.35 -18.88 1.75
CA ALA A 139 2.59 -18.37 3.09
C ALA A 139 3.83 -17.47 3.22
N PHE A 140 4.74 -17.52 2.23
CA PHE A 140 6.02 -16.82 2.23
C PHE A 140 6.20 -15.86 1.04
N THR A 141 5.37 -15.97 0.00
CA THR A 141 5.43 -15.13 -1.20
C THR A 141 4.79 -13.75 -1.04
N ASP A 142 4.96 -12.89 -2.04
CA ASP A 142 4.14 -11.70 -2.27
C ASP A 142 2.66 -12.12 -2.41
N LEU A 143 1.82 -11.63 -1.49
CA LEU A 143 0.41 -11.99 -1.39
C LEU A 143 -0.41 -11.54 -2.59
N ALA A 144 -0.04 -10.42 -3.22
CA ALA A 144 -0.69 -9.96 -4.44
C ALA A 144 -0.41 -10.94 -5.59
N GLN A 145 0.82 -11.41 -5.71
CA GLN A 145 1.18 -12.42 -6.71
C GLN A 145 0.54 -13.76 -6.42
N ALA A 146 0.50 -14.19 -5.16
CA ALA A 146 -0.17 -15.42 -4.77
C ALA A 146 -1.64 -15.42 -5.19
N LEU A 147 -2.38 -14.33 -4.97
CA LEU A 147 -3.78 -14.23 -5.41
C LEU A 147 -3.94 -14.15 -6.93
N ARG A 148 -3.01 -13.51 -7.65
CA ARG A 148 -3.12 -13.30 -9.11
C ARG A 148 -2.65 -14.49 -9.94
N LYS A 149 -1.62 -15.21 -9.50
CA LYS A 149 -0.93 -16.25 -10.28
C LYS A 149 -1.14 -17.66 -9.72
N SER A 150 -1.80 -17.84 -8.58
CA SER A 150 -2.05 -19.18 -8.04
C SER A 150 -2.94 -20.01 -8.99
N PRO A 151 -2.55 -21.26 -9.29
CA PRO A 151 -3.41 -22.21 -10.02
C PRO A 151 -4.52 -22.78 -9.13
N LYS A 152 -4.50 -22.52 -7.81
CA LYS A 152 -5.49 -23.02 -6.87
C LYS A 152 -6.82 -22.28 -7.01
N TYR A 153 -7.90 -22.94 -6.60
CA TYR A 153 -9.23 -22.35 -6.57
C TYR A 153 -9.24 -21.10 -5.67
N ARG A 154 -9.70 -19.97 -6.21
CA ARG A 154 -9.64 -18.65 -5.58
C ARG A 154 -10.95 -18.22 -4.92
N GLY A 155 -11.80 -19.20 -4.60
CA GLY A 155 -13.14 -18.93 -4.10
C GLY A 155 -14.08 -18.34 -5.16
N ARG A 156 -15.32 -18.05 -4.74
CA ARG A 156 -16.25 -17.26 -5.54
C ARG A 156 -15.80 -15.80 -5.55
N ARG A 157 -16.16 -15.06 -6.61
CA ARG A 157 -16.03 -13.60 -6.62
C ARG A 157 -16.73 -13.01 -5.40
N ALA A 158 -16.08 -12.09 -4.69
CA ALA A 158 -16.60 -11.60 -3.42
C ALA A 158 -17.98 -10.96 -3.56
N ASN A 159 -18.27 -10.26 -4.66
CA ASN A 159 -19.59 -9.70 -4.95
C ASN A 159 -20.70 -10.76 -5.15
N LYS A 160 -20.37 -12.04 -5.26
CA LYS A 160 -21.31 -13.17 -5.34
C LYS A 160 -21.40 -13.99 -4.05
N LEU A 161 -20.67 -13.60 -2.99
CA LEU A 161 -20.83 -14.21 -1.67
C LEU A 161 -22.11 -13.70 -1.00
N PRO A 162 -22.86 -14.54 -0.27
CA PRO A 162 -23.99 -14.11 0.54
C PRO A 162 -23.56 -13.09 1.59
N GLU A 163 -24.38 -12.07 1.83
CA GLU A 163 -24.09 -11.05 2.85
C GLU A 163 -23.83 -11.61 4.25
N PRO A 164 -24.59 -12.59 4.78
CA PRO A 164 -24.31 -13.15 6.09
C PRO A 164 -22.88 -13.70 6.23
N LEU A 165 -22.37 -14.34 5.16
CA LEU A 165 -21.01 -14.86 5.15
C LEU A 165 -19.97 -13.73 5.14
N LYS A 166 -20.19 -12.66 4.37
CA LYS A 166 -19.30 -11.49 4.36
C LYS A 166 -19.25 -10.83 5.73
N THR A 167 -20.41 -10.64 6.37
CA THR A 167 -20.50 -10.06 7.71
C THR A 167 -19.75 -10.91 8.74
N SER A 168 -19.92 -12.24 8.73
CA SER A 168 -19.16 -13.13 9.63
C SER A 168 -17.66 -13.09 9.37
N LEU A 169 -17.23 -13.01 8.10
CA LEU A 169 -15.81 -12.88 7.76
C LEU A 169 -15.23 -11.53 8.23
N LEU A 170 -15.98 -10.43 8.11
CA LEU A 170 -15.55 -9.12 8.61
C LEU A 170 -15.46 -9.11 10.14
N ALA A 171 -16.46 -9.66 10.83
CA ALA A 171 -16.43 -9.79 12.29
C ALA A 171 -15.22 -10.62 12.75
N TYR A 172 -14.91 -11.71 12.06
CA TYR A 172 -13.71 -12.50 12.33
C TYR A 172 -12.42 -11.69 12.16
N LEU A 173 -12.31 -10.83 11.14
CA LEU A 173 -11.14 -9.94 10.98
C LEU A 173 -11.05 -8.87 12.07
N GLU A 174 -12.19 -8.32 12.48
CA GLU A 174 -12.29 -7.34 13.56
C GLU A 174 -11.88 -7.91 14.92
N GLU A 175 -12.25 -9.16 15.22
CA GLU A 175 -11.76 -9.91 16.40
C GLU A 175 -10.23 -10.09 16.40
N LYS A 176 -9.59 -10.02 15.22
CA LYS A 176 -8.13 -10.03 15.07
C LYS A 176 -7.51 -8.63 15.05
N GLU A 177 -8.31 -7.63 15.41
CA GLU A 177 -7.97 -6.21 15.42
C GLU A 177 -7.63 -5.65 14.03
N ILE A 178 -8.06 -6.31 12.95
CA ILE A 178 -7.94 -5.83 11.58
C ILE A 178 -9.16 -4.97 11.26
N THR A 179 -9.18 -3.77 11.84
CA THR A 179 -10.28 -2.80 11.74
C THR A 179 -10.09 -1.82 10.57
N THR A 180 -11.11 -1.01 10.27
CA THR A 180 -11.02 0.11 9.33
C THR A 180 -9.87 1.05 9.71
N GLN A 181 -9.72 1.36 11.00
CA GLN A 181 -8.66 2.25 11.50
C GLN A 181 -7.27 1.62 11.33
N PHE A 182 -7.12 0.31 11.55
CA PHE A 182 -5.89 -0.41 11.30
C PHE A 182 -5.48 -0.35 9.81
N ILE A 183 -6.43 -0.59 8.89
CA ILE A 183 -6.16 -0.51 7.45
C ILE A 183 -5.80 0.93 7.04
N ARG A 184 -6.53 1.93 7.53
CA ARG A 184 -6.21 3.35 7.31
C ARG A 184 -4.82 3.70 7.80
N ALA A 185 -4.43 3.20 8.97
CA ALA A 185 -3.10 3.42 9.54
C ALA A 185 -1.99 2.83 8.65
N LEU A 186 -2.16 1.59 8.16
CA LEU A 186 -1.22 0.98 7.22
C LEU A 186 -1.12 1.74 5.90
N ILE A 187 -2.26 2.20 5.35
CA ILE A 187 -2.25 3.01 4.12
C ILE A 187 -1.61 4.39 4.36
N SER A 188 -1.84 5.01 5.51
CA SER A 188 -1.17 6.27 5.84
C SER A 188 0.35 6.10 5.93
N ARG A 189 0.82 4.98 6.50
CA ARG A 189 2.25 4.66 6.52
C ARG A 189 2.80 4.37 5.12
N ILE A 190 2.08 3.60 4.29
CA ILE A 190 2.53 3.31 2.93
C ILE A 190 2.67 4.58 2.09
N TRP A 191 1.71 5.51 2.24
CA TRP A 191 1.75 6.82 1.59
C TRP A 191 3.00 7.62 1.97
N ARG A 192 3.30 7.68 3.27
CA ARG A 192 4.51 8.36 3.75
C ARG A 192 5.78 7.69 3.24
N LYS A 193 5.85 6.35 3.30
CA LYS A 193 6.98 5.57 2.78
C LYS A 193 7.23 5.84 1.30
N GLU A 194 6.16 5.89 0.52
CA GLU A 194 6.20 6.17 -0.92
C GLU A 194 6.81 7.55 -1.19
N ASN A 195 6.35 8.58 -0.49
CA ASN A 195 6.88 9.94 -0.64
C ASN A 195 8.35 10.05 -0.18
N LEU A 196 8.75 9.32 0.87
CA LEU A 196 10.17 9.23 1.27
C LEU A 196 11.02 8.55 0.19
N SER A 197 10.49 7.50 -0.45
CA SER A 197 11.17 6.78 -1.53
C SER A 197 11.29 7.65 -2.78
N TYR A 198 10.24 8.39 -3.12
CA TYR A 198 10.22 9.32 -4.25
C TYR A 198 11.18 10.49 -4.02
N LYS A 199 11.22 11.04 -2.80
CA LYS A 199 12.23 12.03 -2.40
C LYS A 199 13.65 11.52 -2.66
N SER A 200 13.99 10.34 -2.13
CA SER A 200 15.32 9.75 -2.32
C SER A 200 15.62 9.49 -3.81
N TRP A 201 14.62 9.09 -4.58
CA TRP A 201 14.76 8.92 -6.03
C TRP A 201 15.11 10.25 -6.74
N ILE A 202 14.43 11.35 -6.41
CA ILE A 202 14.74 12.67 -6.97
C ILE A 202 16.14 13.13 -6.56
N GLU A 203 16.51 12.98 -5.29
CA GLU A 203 17.84 13.32 -4.77
C GLU A 203 18.94 12.57 -5.53
N ASN A 204 18.78 11.26 -5.74
CA ASN A 204 19.74 10.46 -6.50
C ASN A 204 19.86 10.92 -7.97
N ILE A 205 18.77 11.37 -8.60
CA ILE A 205 18.81 11.91 -9.96
C ILE A 205 19.50 13.26 -10.01
N LEU A 206 19.21 14.14 -9.04
CA LEU A 206 19.89 15.42 -8.92
C LEU A 206 21.40 15.23 -8.78
N ASP A 207 21.83 14.34 -7.88
CA ASP A 207 23.22 13.99 -7.70
C ASP A 207 23.84 13.50 -9.01
N TYR A 208 23.14 12.63 -9.75
CA TYR A 208 23.61 12.14 -11.05
C TYR A 208 23.72 13.24 -12.12
N VAL A 209 22.74 14.14 -12.21
CA VAL A 209 22.70 15.23 -13.21
C VAL A 209 23.74 16.31 -12.88
N LEU A 210 23.96 16.58 -11.59
CA LEU A 210 24.91 17.58 -11.11
C LEU A 210 26.32 17.04 -10.97
N PHE A 211 26.50 15.71 -11.04
CA PHE A 211 27.81 15.08 -10.99
C PHE A 211 28.70 15.59 -12.13
N GLN A 212 29.64 16.48 -11.79
CA GLN A 212 30.77 16.79 -12.63
C GLN A 212 31.88 15.83 -12.24
N GLY A 213 32.18 14.86 -13.11
CA GLY A 213 33.24 13.88 -12.87
C GLY A 213 34.60 14.55 -12.58
N PRO A 214 35.59 13.80 -12.06
CA PRO A 214 36.90 14.37 -11.78
C PRO A 214 37.47 14.99 -13.04
N SER A 215 37.68 16.31 -13.00
CA SER A 215 38.40 17.04 -14.03
C SER A 215 39.77 16.39 -14.19
N LYS A 216 40.03 15.81 -15.37
CA LYS A 216 41.39 15.34 -15.70
C LYS A 216 42.34 16.51 -15.46
N PRO A 217 43.43 16.33 -14.69
CA PRO A 217 44.45 17.36 -14.61
C PRO A 217 45.05 17.51 -16.01
N THR A 218 44.73 18.62 -16.67
CA THR A 218 45.46 19.10 -17.85
C THR A 218 46.92 19.27 -17.44
N THR A 219 47.75 18.35 -17.93
CA THR A 219 49.21 18.43 -17.89
C THR A 219 49.70 18.99 -19.21
#